data_AF-A0A377PW34-F1
#
_entry.id   AF-A0A377PW34-F1
#
_cell.length_a   1.000
_cell.length_b   1.000
_cell.length_c   1.000
_cell.angle_alpha   90.00
_cell.angle_beta   90.00
_cell.angle_gamma   90.00
#
_symmetry.space_group_name_H-M   'P 1'
#
loop_
_entity.id
_entity.type
_entity.pdbx_description
1 polymer ?
#
loop_
_entity_poly.entity_id
_entity_poly.type
_entity_poly.pdbx_seq_one_letter_code
_entity_poly.pdbx_strand_id
1 'polypeptide(L)'
;MSHKHTSSIHKYTQGYTAKSDFYTSITQATQVERKLIYNPQSDEAVNERRIFGGNPTAIFELNKIKYQWAYNTWRIMLANTWFPEEVNMSQDKRDYELNLSVQEKQGYDRALAQLIFMDSLQTNNLIDNINPYITSPEINLVLVRQAYEESLHAQSYAVMVDSISVNTDEIYNMWRNDKRLKNKNDYIANVYMDLAKSPTETNLLKAMYANQILEGIYFYSGFSFFYTLARSGRMLNSAQMIRFIQRDEVTHLSIFQNMIKTLQNEREDLFTSQLEEEVIEMFRKAVDMESSWGEYITQGKILGLTPQIIRDYIEYLADKRLSAVGLPKIYKKNNPIKWVDDYAQFNDQRTNFFEAKVTNYSKGRLIFDDF
;
A
#
# COMPACT_ATOMS: atom_id res chain seq x y z
N MET A 1 -19.20 -93.28 6.49
CA MET A 1 -20.13 -93.45 7.62
C MET A 1 -19.70 -92.53 8.75
N SER A 2 -20.68 -91.89 9.39
CA SER A 2 -20.65 -91.18 10.69
C SER A 2 -20.28 -89.68 10.77
N HIS A 3 -21.36 -88.88 10.81
CA HIS A 3 -21.71 -87.66 11.58
C HIS A 3 -20.70 -87.01 12.57
N LYS A 4 -20.45 -85.68 12.47
CA LYS A 4 -21.09 -84.46 13.07
C LYS A 4 -20.74 -84.16 14.55
N HIS A 5 -20.09 -83.00 14.79
CA HIS A 5 -20.44 -81.95 15.79
C HIS A 5 -19.40 -80.80 15.73
N THR A 6 -19.74 -79.62 15.15
CA THR A 6 -20.13 -78.34 15.79
C THR A 6 -19.14 -77.71 16.76
N SER A 7 -18.56 -76.57 16.37
CA SER A 7 -18.30 -75.41 17.25
C SER A 7 -18.27 -74.14 16.39
N SER A 8 -19.16 -73.20 16.73
CA SER A 8 -19.42 -71.94 16.04
C SER A 8 -18.88 -70.77 16.86
N ILE A 9 -18.06 -69.91 16.26
CA ILE A 9 -17.86 -68.52 16.74
C ILE A 9 -18.02 -67.62 15.51
N HIS A 10 -19.21 -67.03 15.37
CA HIS A 10 -19.48 -65.92 14.45
C HIS A 10 -19.60 -64.65 15.26
N LYS A 11 -18.78 -63.66 14.89
CA LYS A 11 -18.75 -62.31 15.45
C LYS A 11 -20.02 -61.56 15.06
N TYR A 12 -20.59 -60.87 16.03
CA TYR A 12 -21.69 -59.93 15.87
C TYR A 12 -21.28 -58.77 14.95
N THR A 13 -22.02 -58.59 13.86
CA THR A 13 -22.08 -57.38 13.03
C THR A 13 -23.52 -56.88 13.01
N GLN A 14 -23.82 -55.85 13.81
CA GLN A 14 -24.97 -54.93 13.74
C GLN A 14 -24.64 -53.85 14.80
N GLY A 15 -24.76 -52.55 14.62
CA GLY A 15 -25.22 -51.68 13.55
C GLY A 15 -25.36 -50.31 14.22
N TYR A 16 -24.66 -49.29 13.74
CA TYR A 16 -24.92 -47.89 14.08
C TYR A 16 -24.55 -47.04 12.87
N THR A 17 -25.54 -46.81 12.02
CA THR A 17 -25.56 -45.76 11.02
C THR A 17 -26.40 -44.59 11.53
N ALA A 18 -26.00 -43.38 11.12
CA ALA A 18 -26.72 -42.10 11.18
C ALA A 18 -26.72 -41.33 12.51
N LYS A 19 -25.85 -40.31 12.60
CA LYS A 19 -26.20 -38.89 12.39
C LYS A 19 -25.02 -37.99 12.80
N SER A 20 -24.25 -37.54 11.82
CA SER A 20 -23.39 -36.37 11.98
C SER A 20 -23.27 -35.62 10.65
N ASP A 21 -24.41 -35.27 10.07
CA ASP A 21 -24.48 -34.22 9.06
C ASP A 21 -24.66 -32.89 9.79
N PHE A 22 -23.60 -32.44 10.46
CA PHE A 22 -23.46 -31.02 10.76
C PHE A 22 -22.89 -30.38 9.49
N TYR A 23 -23.74 -29.59 8.86
CA TYR A 23 -23.48 -28.81 7.66
C TYR A 23 -22.16 -28.03 7.76
N THR A 24 -21.10 -28.54 7.15
CA THR A 24 -19.99 -27.70 6.67
C THR A 24 -20.41 -27.20 5.30
N SER A 25 -21.22 -26.14 5.24
CA SER A 25 -21.34 -25.37 4.00
C SER A 25 -20.02 -24.62 3.81
N ILE A 26 -19.06 -25.25 3.14
CA ILE A 26 -17.98 -24.50 2.49
C ILE A 26 -18.67 -23.70 1.40
N THR A 27 -19.09 -22.47 1.71
CA THR A 27 -19.46 -21.49 0.69
C THR A 27 -18.25 -21.36 -0.21
N GLN A 28 -18.33 -21.88 -1.44
CA GLN A 28 -17.29 -21.65 -2.45
C GLN A 28 -17.15 -20.14 -2.61
N ALA A 29 -15.94 -19.61 -2.39
CA ALA A 29 -15.68 -18.19 -2.52
C ALA A 29 -16.01 -17.73 -3.94
N THR A 30 -16.88 -16.73 -4.06
CA THR A 30 -17.33 -16.16 -5.34
C THR A 30 -16.13 -15.60 -6.10
N GLN A 31 -15.96 -16.05 -7.34
CA GLN A 31 -14.92 -15.51 -8.23
C GLN A 31 -15.29 -14.09 -8.66
N VAL A 32 -14.29 -13.21 -8.75
CA VAL A 32 -14.43 -11.90 -9.35
C VAL A 32 -13.93 -11.94 -10.79
N GLU A 33 -14.73 -11.40 -11.71
CA GLU A 33 -14.38 -11.38 -13.13
C GLU A 33 -13.61 -10.12 -13.50
N ARG A 34 -12.67 -10.25 -14.45
CA ARG A 34 -12.00 -9.09 -15.05
C ARG A 34 -12.99 -8.33 -15.92
N LYS A 35 -12.95 -7.01 -15.86
CA LYS A 35 -13.76 -6.14 -16.73
C LYS A 35 -13.36 -6.31 -18.20
N LEU A 36 -14.33 -6.11 -19.09
CA LEU A 36 -14.09 -6.07 -20.53
C LEU A 36 -13.44 -4.73 -20.92
N ILE A 37 -12.57 -4.76 -21.93
CA ILE A 37 -11.95 -3.55 -22.49
C ILE A 37 -12.99 -2.69 -23.22
N TYR A 38 -14.00 -3.34 -23.82
CA TYR A 38 -15.10 -2.68 -24.52
C TYR A 38 -16.33 -3.58 -24.46
N ASN A 39 -17.46 -3.02 -24.05
CA ASN A 39 -18.73 -3.73 -23.99
C ASN A 39 -19.86 -2.89 -24.61
N PRO A 40 -20.10 -2.98 -25.93
CA PRO A 40 -21.14 -2.22 -26.60
C PRO A 40 -22.57 -2.67 -26.26
N GLN A 41 -22.72 -3.82 -25.59
CA GLN A 41 -24.03 -4.38 -25.22
C GLN A 41 -24.44 -3.99 -23.81
N SER A 42 -23.58 -3.29 -23.06
CA SER A 42 -23.92 -2.78 -21.74
C SER A 42 -25.00 -1.70 -21.83
N ASP A 43 -26.02 -1.85 -21.00
CA ASP A 43 -27.09 -0.89 -20.74
C ASP A 43 -27.02 -0.33 -19.31
N GLU A 44 -25.90 -0.54 -18.60
CA GLU A 44 -25.72 -0.16 -17.20
C GLU A 44 -25.91 1.35 -17.00
N ALA A 45 -26.92 1.71 -16.19
CA ALA A 45 -27.15 3.09 -15.83
C ALA A 45 -26.10 3.59 -14.81
N VAL A 46 -25.90 4.91 -14.76
CA VAL A 46 -24.90 5.54 -13.86
C VAL A 46 -25.08 5.11 -12.40
N ASN A 47 -26.33 5.06 -11.91
CA ASN A 47 -26.64 4.70 -10.53
C ASN A 47 -26.46 3.19 -10.25
N GLU A 48 -26.39 2.37 -11.29
CA GLU A 48 -26.23 0.91 -11.20
C GLU A 48 -24.77 0.49 -11.17
N ARG A 49 -23.84 1.35 -11.59
CA ARG A 49 -22.39 1.10 -11.50
C ARG A 49 -22.00 0.52 -10.15
N ARG A 50 -21.06 -0.42 -10.15
CA ARG A 50 -20.48 -1.02 -8.94
C ARG A 50 -18.96 -0.86 -8.96
N ILE A 51 -18.34 -0.93 -7.79
CA ILE A 51 -16.87 -0.96 -7.69
C ILE A 51 -16.31 -2.15 -8.48
N PHE A 52 -16.86 -3.35 -8.28
CA PHE A 52 -16.59 -4.54 -9.07
C PHE A 52 -17.90 -5.30 -9.33
N GLY A 53 -17.90 -6.22 -10.30
CA GLY A 53 -19.09 -7.00 -10.66
C GLY A 53 -20.22 -6.19 -11.33
N GLY A 54 -19.94 -4.95 -11.76
CA GLY A 54 -20.83 -4.19 -12.64
C GLY A 54 -20.76 -4.66 -14.10
N ASN A 55 -21.53 -4.00 -14.96
CA ASN A 55 -21.58 -4.29 -16.40
C ASN A 55 -21.20 -3.04 -17.22
N PRO A 56 -19.97 -2.53 -17.14
CA PRO A 56 -19.63 -1.23 -17.74
C PRO A 56 -19.46 -1.34 -19.25
N THR A 57 -19.75 -0.26 -19.98
CA THR A 57 -19.36 -0.11 -21.40
C THR A 57 -17.84 0.01 -21.60
N ALA A 58 -17.12 0.33 -20.51
CA ALA A 58 -15.71 0.74 -20.45
C ALA A 58 -15.40 2.13 -21.06
N ILE A 59 -16.43 2.91 -21.42
CA ILE A 59 -16.27 4.30 -21.89
C ILE A 59 -16.20 5.25 -20.69
N PHE A 60 -15.25 6.19 -20.73
CA PHE A 60 -15.09 7.22 -19.70
C PHE A 60 -16.04 8.42 -19.94
N GLU A 61 -17.32 8.26 -19.58
CA GLU A 61 -18.30 9.36 -19.60
C GLU A 61 -18.18 10.25 -18.35
N LEU A 62 -17.21 11.19 -18.35
CA LEU A 62 -16.91 12.02 -17.16
C LEU A 62 -17.96 13.09 -16.81
N ASN A 63 -19.02 13.21 -17.61
CA ASN A 63 -20.19 14.04 -17.28
C ASN A 63 -21.25 13.27 -16.48
N LYS A 64 -21.06 11.95 -16.31
CA LYS A 64 -21.98 11.03 -15.64
C LYS A 64 -21.18 10.14 -14.69
N ILE A 65 -21.11 10.55 -13.44
CA ILE A 65 -20.26 9.92 -12.41
C ILE A 65 -21.14 9.49 -11.24
N LYS A 66 -20.99 8.24 -10.79
CA LYS A 66 -21.62 7.74 -9.56
C LYS A 66 -20.76 8.08 -8.35
N TYR A 67 -19.49 7.72 -8.40
CA TYR A 67 -18.56 7.88 -7.28
C TYR A 67 -17.85 9.24 -7.35
N GLN A 68 -18.54 10.30 -6.93
CA GLN A 68 -18.02 11.66 -6.99
C GLN A 68 -16.71 11.85 -6.22
N TRP A 69 -16.48 11.05 -5.17
CA TRP A 69 -15.22 11.05 -4.42
C TRP A 69 -14.03 10.71 -5.32
N ALA A 70 -14.17 9.78 -6.27
CA ALA A 70 -13.07 9.36 -7.14
C ALA A 70 -12.66 10.52 -8.06
N TYR A 71 -13.63 11.19 -8.68
CA TYR A 71 -13.34 12.34 -9.54
C TYR A 71 -12.79 13.56 -8.76
N ASN A 72 -13.22 13.75 -7.52
CA ASN A 72 -12.64 14.77 -6.65
C ASN A 72 -11.17 14.46 -6.34
N THR A 73 -10.85 13.21 -6.00
CA THR A 73 -9.47 12.75 -5.79
C THR A 73 -8.63 12.92 -7.05
N TRP A 74 -9.15 12.53 -8.22
CA TRP A 74 -8.49 12.75 -9.52
C TRP A 74 -8.04 14.21 -9.72
N ARG A 75 -8.91 15.18 -9.42
CA ARG A 75 -8.57 16.60 -9.54
C ARG A 75 -7.46 17.03 -8.58
N ILE A 76 -7.44 16.48 -7.36
CA ILE A 76 -6.38 16.73 -6.38
C ILE A 76 -5.04 16.15 -6.88
N MET A 77 -5.04 14.88 -7.34
CA MET A 77 -3.84 14.22 -7.87
C MET A 77 -3.26 14.99 -9.06
N LEU A 78 -4.10 15.46 -9.99
CA LEU A 78 -3.63 16.30 -11.09
C LEU A 78 -2.94 17.59 -10.61
N ALA A 79 -3.52 18.26 -9.60
CA ALA A 79 -2.97 19.48 -9.01
C ALA A 79 -1.66 19.23 -8.24
N ASN A 80 -1.40 17.98 -7.83
CA ASN A 80 -0.18 17.58 -7.15
C ASN A 80 1.00 17.32 -8.09
N THR A 81 0.82 17.30 -9.41
CA THR A 81 1.92 16.97 -10.36
C THR A 81 3.23 17.71 -10.04
N TRP A 82 4.32 16.96 -9.96
CA TRP A 82 5.67 17.42 -9.63
C TRP A 82 6.71 16.64 -10.46
N PHE A 83 7.95 17.11 -10.50
CA PHE A 83 9.01 16.53 -11.33
C PHE A 83 10.27 16.28 -10.49
N PRO A 84 10.73 15.03 -10.33
CA PRO A 84 11.88 14.71 -9.48
C PRO A 84 13.16 15.46 -9.82
N GLU A 85 13.43 15.68 -11.11
CA GLU A 85 14.64 16.34 -11.61
C GLU A 85 14.73 17.82 -11.19
N GLU A 86 13.63 18.43 -10.74
CA GLU A 86 13.62 19.80 -10.23
C GLU A 86 14.20 19.92 -8.81
N VAL A 87 14.37 18.80 -8.10
CA VAL A 87 14.94 18.76 -6.75
C VAL A 87 16.46 18.64 -6.84
N ASN A 88 17.19 19.66 -6.39
CA ASN A 88 18.66 19.67 -6.47
C ASN A 88 19.30 18.83 -5.34
N MET A 89 19.91 17.71 -5.71
CA MET A 89 20.55 16.77 -4.78
C MET A 89 22.02 17.08 -4.43
N SER A 90 22.58 18.20 -4.90
CA SER A 90 24.01 18.51 -4.72
C SER A 90 24.42 18.66 -3.25
N GLN A 91 23.56 19.25 -2.41
CA GLN A 91 23.82 19.38 -0.98
C GLN A 91 23.68 18.03 -0.28
N ASP A 92 22.66 17.25 -0.62
CA ASP A 92 22.41 15.93 -0.05
C ASP A 92 23.54 14.94 -0.37
N LYS A 93 24.15 15.03 -1.56
CA LYS A 93 25.37 14.28 -1.88
C LYS A 93 26.49 14.56 -0.88
N ARG A 94 26.75 15.84 -0.58
CA ARG A 94 27.79 16.25 0.39
C ARG A 94 27.43 15.81 1.80
N ASP A 95 26.17 15.96 2.19
CA ASP A 95 25.68 15.54 3.49
C ASP A 95 25.84 14.04 3.67
N TYR A 96 25.46 13.25 2.66
CA TYR A 96 25.68 11.82 2.65
C TYR A 96 27.17 11.52 2.79
N GLU A 97 28.03 12.02 1.91
CA GLU A 97 29.46 11.68 1.93
C GLU A 97 30.16 12.07 3.25
N LEU A 98 29.93 13.28 3.74
CA LEU A 98 30.75 13.91 4.79
C LEU A 98 30.06 14.03 6.16
N ASN A 99 28.73 14.14 6.20
CA ASN A 99 27.98 14.55 7.41
C ASN A 99 27.11 13.43 8.02
N LEU A 100 26.88 12.33 7.30
CA LEU A 100 26.22 11.15 7.85
C LEU A 100 27.23 10.18 8.48
N SER A 101 26.91 9.71 9.67
CA SER A 101 27.60 8.58 10.29
C SER A 101 27.38 7.30 9.47
N VAL A 102 28.21 6.29 9.70
CA VAL A 102 28.08 4.97 9.05
C VAL A 102 26.69 4.37 9.28
N GLN A 103 26.14 4.51 10.49
CA GLN A 103 24.83 3.99 10.84
C GLN A 103 23.70 4.75 10.14
N GLU A 104 23.82 6.07 10.00
CA GLU A 104 22.84 6.87 9.26
C GLU A 104 22.86 6.56 7.76
N LYS A 105 24.04 6.37 7.16
CA LYS A 105 24.19 5.92 5.76
C LYS A 105 23.51 4.57 5.55
N GLN A 106 23.80 3.59 6.40
CA GLN A 106 23.19 2.26 6.30
C GLN A 106 21.68 2.30 6.48
N GLY A 107 21.17 3.12 7.41
CA GLY A 107 19.74 3.32 7.58
C GLY A 107 19.10 3.98 6.37
N TYR A 108 19.76 4.99 5.79
CA TYR A 108 19.32 5.69 4.58
C TYR A 108 19.21 4.72 3.39
N ASP A 109 20.27 3.95 3.13
CA ASP A 109 20.32 2.99 2.03
C ASP A 109 19.25 1.90 2.17
N ARG A 110 19.02 1.39 3.39
CA ARG A 110 17.98 0.40 3.68
C ARG A 110 16.58 0.97 3.52
N ALA A 111 16.34 2.18 4.04
CA ALA A 111 15.06 2.85 3.88
C ALA A 111 14.76 3.10 2.40
N LEU A 112 15.75 3.60 1.64
CA LEU A 112 15.63 3.85 0.21
C LEU A 112 15.37 2.55 -0.58
N ALA A 113 16.12 1.48 -0.31
CA ALA A 113 15.92 0.18 -0.95
C ALA A 113 14.52 -0.40 -0.69
N GLN A 114 13.98 -0.19 0.52
CA GLN A 114 12.61 -0.61 0.83
C GLN A 114 11.59 0.19 0.02
N LEU A 115 11.70 1.52 -0.04
CA LEU A 115 10.75 2.36 -0.77
C LEU A 115 10.75 2.04 -2.27
N ILE A 116 11.94 1.90 -2.88
CA ILE A 116 12.09 1.49 -4.28
C ILE A 116 11.31 0.20 -4.57
N PHE A 117 11.43 -0.80 -3.69
CA PHE A 117 10.72 -2.06 -3.86
C PHE A 117 9.20 -1.88 -3.78
N MET A 118 8.70 -1.12 -2.81
CA MET A 118 7.27 -0.96 -2.59
C MET A 118 6.59 -0.22 -3.75
N ASP A 119 7.16 0.89 -4.23
CA ASP A 119 6.63 1.64 -5.39
C ASP A 119 6.69 0.81 -6.69
N SER A 120 7.76 0.03 -6.88
CA SER A 120 7.86 -0.91 -8.00
C SER A 120 6.75 -1.97 -7.94
N LEU A 121 6.48 -2.52 -6.76
CA LEU A 121 5.42 -3.49 -6.55
C LEU A 121 4.04 -2.86 -6.80
N GLN A 122 3.80 -1.63 -6.32
CA GLN A 122 2.51 -0.96 -6.48
C GLN A 122 2.20 -0.62 -7.94
N THR A 123 3.19 -0.12 -8.68
CA THR A 123 3.07 0.16 -10.11
C THR A 123 2.46 -1.04 -10.87
N ASN A 124 2.98 -2.24 -10.59
CA ASN A 124 2.52 -3.48 -11.22
C ASN A 124 1.19 -3.98 -10.62
N ASN A 125 1.07 -4.01 -9.29
CA ASN A 125 -0.12 -4.50 -8.59
C ASN A 125 -1.39 -3.73 -8.99
N LEU A 126 -1.31 -2.40 -9.07
CA LEU A 126 -2.47 -1.57 -9.38
C LEU A 126 -3.00 -1.85 -10.79
N ILE A 127 -2.11 -1.91 -11.79
CA ILE A 127 -2.49 -2.05 -13.20
C ILE A 127 -2.89 -3.50 -13.52
N ASP A 128 -2.15 -4.49 -13.01
CA ASP A 128 -2.30 -5.89 -13.42
C ASP A 128 -3.18 -6.72 -12.49
N ASN A 129 -3.39 -6.28 -11.25
CA ASN A 129 -3.99 -7.10 -10.20
C ASN A 129 -5.19 -6.45 -9.50
N ILE A 130 -5.26 -5.12 -9.38
CA ILE A 130 -6.43 -4.42 -8.80
C ILE A 130 -7.37 -3.89 -9.88
N ASN A 131 -6.89 -2.93 -10.68
CA ASN A 131 -7.69 -2.23 -11.69
C ASN A 131 -8.44 -3.16 -12.66
N PRO A 132 -7.94 -4.34 -13.06
CA PRO A 132 -8.66 -5.22 -13.97
C PRO A 132 -10.01 -5.73 -13.44
N TYR A 133 -10.22 -5.75 -12.12
CA TYR A 133 -11.48 -6.19 -11.52
C TYR A 133 -12.43 -5.02 -11.20
N ILE A 134 -11.96 -3.77 -11.34
CA ILE A 134 -12.74 -2.59 -10.99
C ILE A 134 -13.59 -2.15 -12.19
N THR A 135 -14.91 -2.28 -12.07
CA THR A 135 -15.88 -2.02 -13.15
C THR A 135 -16.31 -0.56 -13.27
N SER A 136 -16.00 0.29 -12.30
CA SER A 136 -16.35 1.70 -12.37
C SER A 136 -15.28 2.54 -13.11
N PRO A 137 -15.65 3.26 -14.20
CA PRO A 137 -14.68 4.04 -14.97
C PRO A 137 -14.07 5.21 -14.18
N GLU A 138 -14.84 5.89 -13.33
CA GLU A 138 -14.31 6.99 -12.51
C GLU A 138 -13.27 6.53 -11.47
N ILE A 139 -13.38 5.28 -10.97
CA ILE A 139 -12.38 4.69 -10.08
C ILE A 139 -11.16 4.23 -10.88
N ASN A 140 -11.36 3.71 -12.10
CA ASN A 140 -10.24 3.36 -12.98
C ASN A 140 -9.35 4.57 -13.28
N LEU A 141 -9.91 5.78 -13.43
CA LEU A 141 -9.12 7.00 -13.61
C LEU A 141 -8.11 7.21 -12.47
N VAL A 142 -8.58 7.18 -11.22
CA VAL A 142 -7.69 7.42 -10.07
C VAL A 142 -6.69 6.29 -9.88
N LEU A 143 -7.04 5.03 -10.17
CA LEU A 143 -6.09 3.91 -10.11
C LEU A 143 -5.00 4.01 -11.20
N VAL A 144 -5.35 4.47 -12.40
CA VAL A 144 -4.36 4.75 -13.45
C VAL A 144 -3.46 5.91 -13.06
N ARG A 145 -4.01 6.96 -12.46
CA ARG A 145 -3.20 8.08 -11.96
C ARG A 145 -2.29 7.67 -10.82
N GLN A 146 -2.80 6.87 -9.88
CA GLN A 146 -2.00 6.33 -8.78
C GLN A 146 -0.83 5.55 -9.34
N ALA A 147 -1.05 4.60 -10.26
CA ALA A 147 0.05 3.81 -10.84
C ALA A 147 1.10 4.66 -11.59
N TYR A 148 0.68 5.78 -12.20
CA TYR A 148 1.61 6.77 -12.74
C TYR A 148 2.43 7.44 -11.63
N GLU A 149 1.79 7.84 -10.53
CA GLU A 149 2.46 8.44 -9.37
C GLU A 149 3.45 7.44 -8.75
N GLU A 150 3.12 6.15 -8.61
CA GLU A 150 4.09 5.13 -8.14
C GLU A 150 5.30 4.98 -9.07
N SER A 151 5.09 5.08 -10.39
CA SER A 151 6.17 5.07 -11.37
C SER A 151 7.05 6.33 -11.24
N LEU A 152 6.42 7.48 -10.98
CA LEU A 152 7.11 8.75 -10.72
C LEU A 152 7.91 8.69 -9.42
N HIS A 153 7.37 8.06 -8.37
CA HIS A 153 8.08 7.81 -7.11
C HIS A 153 9.32 6.96 -7.36
N ALA A 154 9.19 5.86 -8.12
CA ALA A 154 10.32 5.01 -8.50
C ALA A 154 11.40 5.78 -9.28
N GLN A 155 11.00 6.64 -10.23
CA GLN A 155 11.92 7.56 -10.93
C GLN A 155 12.61 8.51 -9.95
N SER A 156 11.89 9.03 -8.96
CA SER A 156 12.45 9.95 -7.98
C SER A 156 13.54 9.32 -7.11
N TYR A 157 13.40 8.04 -6.77
CA TYR A 157 14.47 7.32 -6.07
C TYR A 157 15.67 7.09 -6.97
N ALA A 158 15.48 6.88 -8.28
CA ALA A 158 16.61 6.81 -9.21
C ALA A 158 17.41 8.12 -9.21
N VAL A 159 16.73 9.28 -9.23
CA VAL A 159 17.40 10.59 -9.07
C VAL A 159 18.18 10.67 -7.75
N MET A 160 17.60 10.22 -6.65
CA MET A 160 18.27 10.19 -5.34
C MET A 160 19.50 9.28 -5.35
N VAL A 161 19.35 8.04 -5.84
CA VAL A 161 20.43 7.04 -5.89
C VAL A 161 21.57 7.53 -6.79
N ASP A 162 21.28 7.96 -8.02
CA ASP A 162 22.28 8.39 -8.99
C ASP A 162 23.04 9.64 -8.54
N SER A 163 22.38 10.52 -7.79
CA SER A 163 22.98 11.78 -7.34
C SER A 163 23.79 11.62 -6.04
N ILE A 164 23.30 10.80 -5.10
CA ILE A 164 23.77 10.77 -3.71
C ILE A 164 24.62 9.53 -3.44
N SER A 165 24.20 8.37 -3.94
CA SER A 165 24.74 7.08 -3.52
C SER A 165 25.98 6.70 -4.34
N VAL A 166 27.03 6.27 -3.64
CA VAL A 166 28.23 5.70 -4.26
C VAL A 166 28.13 4.17 -4.44
N ASN A 167 27.06 3.57 -3.91
CA ASN A 167 26.80 2.14 -3.82
C ASN A 167 25.46 1.75 -4.49
N THR A 168 25.16 2.35 -5.64
CA THR A 168 23.94 2.13 -6.43
C THR A 168 23.56 0.65 -6.58
N ASP A 169 24.49 -0.19 -7.01
CA ASP A 169 24.24 -1.63 -7.21
C ASP A 169 23.88 -2.35 -5.92
N GLU A 170 24.46 -1.93 -4.79
CA GLU A 170 24.16 -2.51 -3.48
C GLU A 170 22.72 -2.20 -3.06
N ILE A 171 22.29 -0.94 -3.23
CA ILE A 171 20.93 -0.50 -2.91
C ILE A 171 19.90 -1.27 -3.74
N TYR A 172 20.07 -1.32 -5.06
CA TYR A 172 19.13 -2.04 -5.94
C TYR A 172 19.13 -3.56 -5.75
N ASN A 173 20.26 -4.15 -5.30
CA ASN A 173 20.34 -5.58 -4.99
C ASN A 173 20.08 -5.91 -3.52
N MET A 174 19.78 -4.94 -2.67
CA MET A 174 19.61 -5.17 -1.23
C MET A 174 18.48 -6.16 -0.94
N TRP A 175 17.40 -6.15 -1.73
CA TRP A 175 16.32 -7.13 -1.58
C TRP A 175 16.74 -8.58 -1.84
N ARG A 176 17.83 -8.80 -2.59
CA ARG A 176 18.40 -10.15 -2.83
C ARG A 176 19.32 -10.58 -1.69
N ASN A 177 20.05 -9.63 -1.11
CA ASN A 177 21.17 -9.90 -0.22
C ASN A 177 20.82 -9.74 1.27
N ASP A 178 19.85 -8.88 1.59
CA ASP A 178 19.32 -8.68 2.94
C ASP A 178 18.09 -9.55 3.16
N LYS A 179 18.25 -10.62 3.97
CA LYS A 179 17.17 -11.56 4.27
C LYS A 179 15.98 -10.90 4.98
N ARG A 180 16.18 -9.86 5.78
CA ARG A 180 15.08 -9.18 6.49
C ARG A 180 14.24 -8.37 5.51
N LEU A 181 14.89 -7.63 4.63
CA LEU A 181 14.21 -6.92 3.56
C LEU A 181 13.48 -7.90 2.62
N LYS A 182 14.16 -8.98 2.21
CA LYS A 182 13.54 -10.01 1.38
C LYS A 182 12.29 -10.62 2.01
N ASN A 183 12.35 -11.04 3.27
CA ASN A 183 11.22 -11.68 3.94
C ASN A 183 10.01 -10.73 4.06
N LYS A 184 10.27 -9.45 4.33
CA LYS A 184 9.25 -8.40 4.34
C LYS A 184 8.62 -8.24 2.96
N ASN A 185 9.45 -8.14 1.92
CA ASN A 185 9.03 -8.01 0.53
C ASN A 185 8.19 -9.22 0.07
N ASP A 186 8.62 -10.44 0.41
CA ASP A 186 7.87 -11.67 0.12
C ASP A 186 6.50 -11.65 0.81
N TYR A 187 6.42 -11.24 2.08
CA TYR A 187 5.16 -11.17 2.81
C TYR A 187 4.17 -10.21 2.14
N ILE A 188 4.62 -9.00 1.80
CA ILE A 188 3.81 -8.00 1.13
C ILE A 188 3.32 -8.54 -0.23
N ALA A 189 4.24 -9.06 -1.05
CA ALA A 189 3.92 -9.55 -2.38
C ALA A 189 2.95 -10.74 -2.35
N ASN A 190 3.07 -11.65 -1.37
CA ASN A 190 2.21 -12.83 -1.27
C ASN A 190 0.72 -12.49 -1.19
N VAL A 191 0.34 -11.41 -0.49
CA VAL A 191 -1.06 -11.00 -0.41
C VAL A 191 -1.61 -10.63 -1.79
N TYR A 192 -0.82 -9.94 -2.61
CA TYR A 192 -1.20 -9.62 -3.99
C TYR A 192 -1.16 -10.84 -4.91
N MET A 193 -0.19 -11.74 -4.73
CA MET A 193 -0.10 -12.98 -5.48
C MET A 193 -1.30 -13.91 -5.20
N ASP A 194 -1.87 -13.89 -4.00
CA ASP A 194 -3.04 -14.69 -3.67
C ASP A 194 -4.28 -14.24 -4.46
N LEU A 195 -4.46 -12.93 -4.68
CA LEU A 195 -5.48 -12.40 -5.60
C LEU A 195 -5.22 -12.85 -7.04
N ALA A 196 -3.98 -12.78 -7.51
CA ALA A 196 -3.63 -13.18 -8.87
C ALA A 196 -3.88 -14.69 -9.12
N LYS A 197 -3.61 -15.54 -8.11
CA LYS A 197 -3.81 -17.00 -8.18
C LYS A 197 -5.27 -17.40 -7.98
N SER A 198 -5.99 -16.70 -7.12
CA SER A 198 -7.36 -17.01 -6.75
C SER A 198 -8.18 -15.71 -6.70
N PRO A 199 -8.71 -15.26 -7.85
CA PRO A 199 -9.43 -14.01 -7.97
C PRO A 199 -10.84 -14.15 -7.39
N THR A 200 -10.93 -14.12 -6.07
CA THR A 200 -12.21 -14.11 -5.33
C THR A 200 -12.54 -12.70 -4.85
N GLU A 201 -13.82 -12.41 -4.65
CA GLU A 201 -14.27 -11.13 -4.08
C GLU A 201 -13.60 -10.85 -2.72
N THR A 202 -13.46 -11.88 -1.88
CA THR A 202 -12.76 -11.79 -0.59
C THR A 202 -11.28 -11.46 -0.76
N ASN A 203 -10.58 -12.09 -1.70
CA ASN A 203 -9.16 -11.79 -1.94
C ASN A 203 -8.95 -10.40 -2.52
N LEU A 204 -9.89 -9.92 -3.36
CA LEU A 204 -9.85 -8.55 -3.86
C LEU A 204 -10.00 -7.55 -2.70
N LEU A 205 -10.93 -7.80 -1.79
CA LEU A 205 -11.13 -6.95 -0.61
C LEU A 205 -9.91 -6.99 0.33
N LYS A 206 -9.32 -8.16 0.58
CA LYS A 206 -8.05 -8.29 1.32
C LYS A 206 -6.93 -7.51 0.64
N ALA A 207 -6.83 -7.57 -0.69
CA ALA A 207 -5.84 -6.79 -1.42
C ALA A 207 -6.07 -5.27 -1.26
N MET A 208 -7.31 -4.79 -1.19
CA MET A 208 -7.60 -3.38 -0.87
C MET A 208 -7.10 -2.99 0.53
N TYR A 209 -7.31 -3.85 1.54
CA TYR A 209 -6.74 -3.63 2.88
C TYR A 209 -5.21 -3.68 2.87
N ALA A 210 -4.60 -4.58 2.09
CA ALA A 210 -3.15 -4.68 1.95
C ALA A 210 -2.55 -3.42 1.31
N ASN A 211 -3.19 -2.86 0.27
CA ASN A 211 -2.81 -1.55 -0.27
C ASN A 211 -2.89 -0.47 0.80
N GLN A 212 -4.00 -0.35 1.54
CA GLN A 212 -4.10 0.62 2.63
C GLN A 212 -3.01 0.46 3.70
N ILE A 213 -2.63 -0.78 4.04
CA ILE A 213 -1.53 -1.07 4.97
C ILE A 213 -0.20 -0.58 4.39
N LEU A 214 0.06 -0.85 3.11
CA LEU A 214 1.30 -0.46 2.45
C LEU A 214 1.43 1.07 2.36
N GLU A 215 0.42 1.76 1.80
CA GLU A 215 0.38 3.23 1.70
C GLU A 215 0.37 3.90 3.09
N GLY A 216 -0.25 3.24 4.07
CA GLY A 216 -0.60 3.86 5.34
C GLY A 216 0.35 3.60 6.49
N ILE A 217 1.14 2.54 6.42
CA ILE A 217 2.01 2.08 7.51
C ILE A 217 3.44 1.96 7.02
N TYR A 218 3.70 1.15 5.99
CA TYR A 218 5.07 0.85 5.55
C TYR A 218 5.77 2.08 4.98
N PHE A 219 5.09 2.84 4.12
CA PHE A 219 5.60 4.10 3.59
C PHE A 219 5.83 5.15 4.69
N TYR A 220 4.83 5.38 5.55
CA TYR A 220 4.92 6.37 6.63
C TYR A 220 6.03 6.06 7.65
N SER A 221 6.31 4.78 7.90
CA SER A 221 7.47 4.33 8.68
C SER A 221 8.78 4.76 8.00
N GLY A 222 8.93 4.47 6.70
CA GLY A 222 10.07 4.89 5.90
C GLY A 222 10.26 6.42 5.87
N PHE A 223 9.18 7.18 5.69
CA PHE A 223 9.22 8.65 5.64
C PHE A 223 9.78 9.25 6.94
N SER A 224 9.40 8.69 8.09
CA SER A 224 9.86 9.16 9.40
C SER A 224 11.39 9.11 9.54
N PHE A 225 12.06 8.17 8.85
CA PHE A 225 13.53 8.08 8.83
C PHE A 225 14.15 9.29 8.13
N PHE A 226 13.72 9.60 6.91
CA PHE A 226 14.23 10.74 6.14
C PHE A 226 13.97 12.06 6.85
N TYR A 227 12.78 12.23 7.43
CA TYR A 227 12.46 13.43 8.20
C TYR A 227 13.28 13.56 9.48
N THR A 228 13.73 12.45 10.06
CA THR A 228 14.62 12.49 11.24
C THR A 228 15.99 13.05 10.87
N LEU A 229 16.55 12.64 9.73
CA LEU A 229 17.78 13.25 9.21
C LEU A 229 17.57 14.73 8.91
N ALA A 230 16.47 15.07 8.25
CA ALA A 230 16.13 16.45 7.90
C ALA A 230 15.95 17.36 9.12
N ARG A 231 15.35 16.84 10.19
CA ARG A 231 15.22 17.55 11.46
C ARG A 231 16.57 17.88 12.11
N SER A 232 17.61 17.11 11.79
CA SER A 232 19.00 17.41 12.18
C SER A 232 19.74 18.32 11.20
N GLY A 233 19.05 18.90 10.21
CA GLY A 233 19.62 19.82 9.22
C GLY A 233 20.38 19.14 8.09
N ARG A 234 20.17 17.83 7.87
CA ARG A 234 20.88 17.02 6.86
C ARG A 234 19.91 16.34 5.93
N MET A 235 20.30 16.08 4.69
CA MET A 235 19.47 15.38 3.69
C MET A 235 18.12 16.09 3.44
N LEU A 236 18.14 17.42 3.40
CA LEU A 236 16.92 18.24 3.31
C LEU A 236 16.20 18.05 1.98
N ASN A 237 16.93 17.79 0.88
CA ASN A 237 16.35 17.66 -0.44
C ASN A 237 15.76 16.26 -0.66
N SER A 238 16.37 15.21 -0.11
CA SER A 238 15.76 13.89 0.02
C SER A 238 14.47 13.97 0.83
N ALA A 239 14.45 14.71 1.94
CA ALA A 239 13.21 14.92 2.69
C ALA A 239 12.16 15.72 1.92
N GLN A 240 12.56 16.68 1.08
CA GLN A 240 11.63 17.36 0.17
C GLN A 240 11.03 16.38 -0.85
N MET A 241 11.83 15.49 -1.43
CA MET A 241 11.36 14.42 -2.32
C MET A 241 10.31 13.55 -1.63
N ILE A 242 10.62 13.08 -0.43
CA ILE A 242 9.72 12.26 0.40
C ILE A 242 8.44 13.03 0.79
N ARG A 243 8.47 14.36 0.93
CA ARG A 243 7.25 15.16 1.16
C ARG A 243 6.33 15.16 -0.06
N PHE A 244 6.87 15.23 -1.27
CA PHE A 244 6.03 15.13 -2.48
C PHE A 244 5.36 13.76 -2.55
N ILE A 245 6.14 12.68 -2.36
CA ILE A 245 5.61 11.31 -2.30
C ILE A 245 4.53 11.19 -1.21
N GLN A 246 4.82 11.63 0.03
CA GLN A 246 3.85 11.53 1.12
C GLN A 246 2.54 12.29 0.85
N ARG A 247 2.58 13.41 0.11
CA ARG A 247 1.37 14.13 -0.29
C ARG A 247 0.52 13.32 -1.26
N ASP A 248 1.15 12.60 -2.17
CA ASP A 248 0.47 11.73 -3.12
C ASP A 248 -0.10 10.50 -2.38
N GLU A 249 0.65 9.93 -1.42
CA GLU A 249 0.20 8.85 -0.54
C GLU A 249 -1.06 9.17 0.30
N VAL A 250 -1.29 10.44 0.63
CA VAL A 250 -2.54 10.86 1.28
C VAL A 250 -3.74 10.59 0.36
N THR A 251 -3.59 10.83 -0.94
CA THR A 251 -4.63 10.56 -1.93
C THR A 251 -4.77 9.06 -2.20
N HIS A 252 -3.67 8.31 -2.26
CA HIS A 252 -3.67 6.85 -2.43
C HIS A 252 -4.44 6.15 -1.31
N LEU A 253 -4.15 6.53 -0.06
CA LEU A 253 -4.93 6.08 1.10
C LEU A 253 -6.42 6.39 0.98
N SER A 254 -6.75 7.60 0.55
CA SER A 254 -8.15 8.02 0.37
C SER A 254 -8.87 7.15 -0.66
N ILE A 255 -8.21 6.75 -1.75
CA ILE A 255 -8.80 5.87 -2.77
C ILE A 255 -9.26 4.55 -2.14
N PHE A 256 -8.34 3.82 -1.49
CA PHE A 256 -8.67 2.52 -0.90
C PHE A 256 -9.66 2.63 0.26
N GLN A 257 -9.56 3.67 1.10
CA GLN A 257 -10.53 3.89 2.17
C GLN A 257 -11.95 4.16 1.64
N ASN A 258 -12.09 4.95 0.57
CA ASN A 258 -13.38 5.18 -0.05
C ASN A 258 -13.91 3.92 -0.74
N MET A 259 -13.05 3.12 -1.40
CA MET A 259 -13.45 1.84 -1.99
C MET A 259 -13.98 0.88 -0.93
N ILE A 260 -13.24 0.70 0.18
CA ILE A 260 -13.65 -0.17 1.29
C ILE A 260 -14.98 0.30 1.89
N LYS A 261 -15.12 1.59 2.21
CA LYS A 261 -16.38 2.14 2.76
C LYS A 261 -17.55 2.03 1.81
N THR A 262 -17.32 2.21 0.52
CA THR A 262 -18.37 2.06 -0.49
C THR A 262 -18.82 0.61 -0.54
N LEU A 263 -17.89 -0.35 -0.52
CA LEU A 263 -18.20 -1.77 -0.47
C LEU A 263 -18.92 -2.18 0.82
N GLN A 264 -18.60 -1.56 1.98
CA GLN A 264 -19.36 -1.79 3.21
C GLN A 264 -20.86 -1.52 3.04
N ASN A 265 -21.23 -0.56 2.18
CA ASN A 265 -22.64 -0.24 1.90
C ASN A 265 -23.20 -1.05 0.72
N GLU A 266 -22.40 -1.32 -0.31
CA GLU A 266 -22.86 -1.98 -1.54
C GLU A 266 -22.88 -3.52 -1.45
N ARG A 267 -22.05 -4.09 -0.57
CA ARG A 267 -21.75 -5.52 -0.43
C ARG A 267 -21.53 -5.91 1.04
N GLU A 268 -22.50 -5.59 1.88
CA GLU A 268 -22.50 -5.95 3.32
C GLU A 268 -22.22 -7.45 3.54
N ASP A 269 -22.64 -8.31 2.60
CA ASP A 269 -22.42 -9.75 2.61
C ASP A 269 -20.93 -10.16 2.68
N LEU A 270 -20.02 -9.30 2.22
CA LEU A 270 -18.58 -9.56 2.26
C LEU A 270 -17.95 -9.22 3.62
N PHE A 271 -18.55 -8.32 4.41
CA PHE A 271 -18.01 -7.83 5.68
C PHE A 271 -18.44 -8.72 6.84
N THR A 272 -18.09 -9.98 6.74
CA THR A 272 -18.34 -10.98 7.79
C THR A 272 -17.37 -10.78 8.97
N SER A 273 -17.75 -11.25 10.16
CA SER A 273 -16.85 -11.24 11.33
C SER A 273 -15.54 -11.99 11.07
N GLN A 274 -15.56 -13.04 10.24
CA GLN A 274 -14.35 -13.75 9.83
C GLN A 274 -13.42 -12.84 9.01
N LEU A 275 -13.96 -12.10 8.03
CA LEU A 275 -13.13 -11.18 7.25
C LEU A 275 -12.55 -10.08 8.15
N GLU A 276 -13.35 -9.53 9.07
CA GLU A 276 -12.86 -8.53 10.02
C GLU A 276 -11.70 -9.07 10.87
N GLU A 277 -11.81 -10.29 11.41
CA GLU A 277 -10.73 -10.95 12.15
C GLU A 277 -9.46 -11.12 11.30
N GLU A 278 -9.63 -11.58 10.05
CA GLU A 278 -8.51 -11.74 9.11
C GLU A 278 -7.83 -10.41 8.79
N VAL A 279 -8.60 -9.34 8.59
CA VAL A 279 -8.08 -7.98 8.37
C VAL A 279 -7.34 -7.47 9.60
N ILE A 280 -7.90 -7.64 10.79
CA ILE A 280 -7.25 -7.26 12.05
C ILE A 280 -5.90 -7.98 12.20
N GLU A 281 -5.82 -9.26 11.82
CA GLU A 281 -4.58 -10.02 11.83
C GLU A 281 -3.57 -9.50 10.78
N MET A 282 -4.03 -9.08 9.59
CA MET A 282 -3.16 -8.41 8.62
C MET A 282 -2.51 -7.14 9.21
N PHE A 283 -3.28 -6.34 9.95
CA PHE A 283 -2.77 -5.14 10.63
C PHE A 283 -1.78 -5.50 11.75
N ARG A 284 -2.05 -6.52 12.57
CA ARG A 284 -1.11 -6.96 13.62
C ARG A 284 0.22 -7.39 13.05
N LYS A 285 0.20 -8.22 12.00
CA LYS A 285 1.40 -8.66 11.28
C LYS A 285 2.15 -7.49 10.66
N ALA A 286 1.44 -6.54 10.06
CA ALA A 286 2.04 -5.33 9.51
C ALA A 286 2.77 -4.52 10.59
N VAL A 287 2.16 -4.33 11.75
CA VAL A 287 2.77 -3.62 12.89
C VAL A 287 4.03 -4.32 13.37
N ASP A 288 3.98 -5.64 13.60
CA ASP A 288 5.12 -6.39 14.12
C ASP A 288 6.28 -6.43 13.11
N MET A 289 5.97 -6.65 11.83
CA MET A 289 6.96 -6.69 10.76
C MET A 289 7.61 -5.31 10.55
N GLU A 290 6.81 -4.25 10.48
CA GLU A 290 7.33 -2.89 10.27
C GLU A 290 8.13 -2.41 11.48
N SER A 291 7.71 -2.74 12.71
CA SER A 291 8.45 -2.37 13.91
C SER A 291 9.81 -3.07 13.98
N SER A 292 9.83 -4.37 13.66
CA SER A 292 11.06 -5.16 13.57
C SER A 292 12.01 -4.65 12.49
N TRP A 293 11.47 -4.22 11.35
CA TRP A 293 12.25 -3.58 10.29
C TRP A 293 12.80 -2.23 10.73
N GLY A 294 11.98 -1.36 11.32
CA GLY A 294 12.40 -0.06 11.83
C GLY A 294 13.51 -0.17 12.89
N GLU A 295 13.39 -1.12 13.81
CA GLU A 295 14.46 -1.43 14.78
C GLU A 295 15.74 -1.89 14.06
N TYR A 296 15.62 -2.73 13.03
CA TYR A 296 16.76 -3.22 12.26
C TYR A 296 17.49 -2.13 11.47
N ILE A 297 16.76 -1.21 10.82
CA ILE A 297 17.39 -0.13 10.04
C ILE A 297 18.02 0.93 10.95
N THR A 298 17.43 1.17 12.13
CA THR A 298 17.94 2.20 13.06
C THR A 298 19.00 1.68 14.01
N GLN A 299 18.94 0.38 14.38
CA GLN A 299 19.82 -0.28 15.35
C GLN A 299 19.94 0.45 16.70
N GLY A 300 18.95 1.29 17.05
CA GLY A 300 19.01 2.19 18.21
C GLY A 300 20.12 3.26 18.13
N LYS A 301 20.64 3.54 16.93
CA LYS A 301 21.73 4.50 16.68
C LYS A 301 21.28 5.79 16.00
N ILE A 302 20.01 5.90 15.63
CA ILE A 302 19.44 7.09 15.00
C ILE A 302 18.76 7.95 16.07
N LEU A 303 19.30 9.14 16.30
CA LEU A 303 18.79 10.06 17.31
C LEU A 303 17.32 10.41 17.02
N GLY A 304 16.44 10.22 18.00
CA GLY A 304 15.01 10.52 17.87
C GLY A 304 14.15 9.36 17.36
N LEU A 305 14.74 8.22 16.96
CA LEU A 305 14.03 7.00 16.54
C LEU A 305 14.50 5.78 17.33
N THR A 306 14.02 5.66 18.57
CA THR A 306 14.24 4.44 19.37
C THR A 306 13.29 3.33 18.94
N PRO A 307 13.60 2.05 19.19
CA PRO A 307 12.69 0.94 18.87
C PRO A 307 11.29 1.12 19.46
N GLN A 308 11.20 1.66 20.69
CA GLN A 308 9.91 1.95 21.32
C GLN A 308 9.13 3.06 20.60
N ILE A 309 9.79 4.15 20.22
CA ILE A 309 9.16 5.25 19.48
C ILE A 309 8.64 4.76 18.12
N ILE A 310 9.44 3.95 17.42
CA ILE A 310 9.08 3.36 16.13
C ILE A 310 7.82 2.50 16.28
N ARG A 311 7.82 1.57 17.25
CA ARG A 311 6.66 0.70 17.50
C ARG A 311 5.41 1.50 17.87
N ASP A 312 5.51 2.46 18.80
CA ASP A 312 4.38 3.30 19.20
C ASP A 312 3.81 4.12 18.02
N TYR A 313 4.68 4.59 17.12
CA TYR A 313 4.26 5.33 15.92
C TYR A 313 3.52 4.41 14.93
N ILE A 314 4.04 3.22 14.67
CA ILE A 314 3.42 2.23 13.79
C ILE A 314 2.07 1.76 14.35
N GLU A 315 1.98 1.50 15.65
CA GLU A 315 0.73 1.16 16.34
C GLU A 315 -0.30 2.30 16.26
N TYR A 316 0.14 3.56 16.40
CA TYR A 316 -0.70 4.74 16.18
C TYR A 316 -1.22 4.83 14.74
N LEU A 317 -0.36 4.59 13.75
CA LEU A 317 -0.76 4.59 12.34
C LEU A 317 -1.78 3.49 12.05
N ALA A 318 -1.56 2.28 12.53
CA ALA A 318 -2.48 1.15 12.36
C ALA A 318 -3.89 1.49 12.89
N ASP A 319 -3.99 2.05 14.09
CA ASP A 319 -5.25 2.50 14.66
C ASP A 319 -5.93 3.59 13.82
N LYS A 320 -5.14 4.53 13.28
CA LYS A 320 -5.64 5.59 12.40
C LYS A 320 -6.23 5.00 11.12
N ARG A 321 -5.58 3.99 10.52
CA ARG A 321 -6.06 3.32 9.29
C ARG A 321 -7.31 2.49 9.55
N LEU A 322 -7.33 1.69 10.63
CA LEU A 322 -8.50 0.92 11.04
C LEU A 322 -9.73 1.83 11.26
N SER A 323 -9.55 2.89 12.06
CA SER A 323 -10.61 3.86 12.32
C SER A 323 -11.11 4.53 11.04
N ALA A 324 -10.20 4.79 10.08
CA ALA A 324 -10.54 5.43 8.83
C ALA A 324 -11.46 4.58 7.94
N VAL A 325 -11.61 3.28 8.19
CA VAL A 325 -12.54 2.37 7.49
C VAL A 325 -13.60 1.77 8.44
N GLY A 326 -13.81 2.39 9.61
CA GLY A 326 -14.86 2.00 10.55
C GLY A 326 -14.52 0.79 11.45
N LEU A 327 -13.30 0.29 11.40
CA LEU A 327 -12.85 -0.81 12.26
C LEU A 327 -12.34 -0.28 13.63
N PRO A 328 -12.47 -1.08 14.71
CA PRO A 328 -12.06 -0.66 16.04
C PRO A 328 -10.53 -0.54 16.16
N LYS A 329 -10.09 0.42 16.98
CA LYS A 329 -8.69 0.58 17.37
C LYS A 329 -8.21 -0.60 18.21
N ILE A 330 -6.99 -1.07 17.94
CA ILE A 330 -6.37 -2.21 18.63
C ILE A 330 -5.41 -1.74 19.72
N TYR A 331 -4.59 -0.73 19.44
CA TYR A 331 -3.42 -0.39 20.28
C TYR A 331 -3.65 0.83 21.19
N LYS A 332 -4.50 1.75 20.76
CA LYS A 332 -4.89 3.01 21.42
C LYS A 332 -3.68 3.87 21.80
N LYS A 333 -2.65 3.89 20.94
CA LYS A 333 -1.44 4.68 21.12
C LYS A 333 -1.62 6.13 20.66
N ASN A 334 -0.92 7.05 21.32
CA ASN A 334 -0.78 8.43 20.88
C ASN A 334 0.39 8.55 19.89
N ASN A 335 0.37 9.53 18.98
CA ASN A 335 1.51 9.78 18.09
C ASN A 335 2.75 10.20 18.92
N PRO A 336 3.84 9.40 18.97
CA PRO A 336 5.05 9.74 19.74
C PRO A 336 5.93 10.76 19.01
N ILE A 337 5.73 10.97 17.70
CA ILE A 337 6.54 11.84 16.85
C ILE A 337 5.66 12.82 16.08
N LYS A 338 4.83 13.59 16.79
CA LYS A 338 3.92 14.61 16.21
C LYS A 338 4.60 15.56 15.23
N TRP A 339 5.88 15.88 15.47
CA TRP A 339 6.69 16.72 14.60
C TRP A 339 6.83 16.17 13.16
N VAL A 340 6.66 14.86 12.94
CA VAL A 340 6.61 14.25 11.59
C VAL A 340 5.39 14.75 10.82
N ASP A 341 4.24 14.84 11.48
CA ASP A 341 3.02 15.37 10.86
C ASP A 341 3.19 16.86 10.49
N ASP A 342 3.88 17.63 11.35
CA ASP A 342 4.17 19.05 11.09
C ASP A 342 5.18 19.21 9.94
N TYR A 343 6.22 18.38 9.90
CA TYR A 343 7.24 18.42 8.84
C TYR A 343 6.69 18.05 7.47
N ALA A 344 5.73 17.11 7.42
CA ALA A 344 5.09 16.67 6.19
C ALA A 344 4.18 17.75 5.57
N GLN A 345 3.71 18.73 6.34
CA GLN A 345 2.81 19.76 5.83
C GLN A 345 3.52 20.71 4.85
N PHE A 346 2.87 21.01 3.72
CA PHE A 346 3.40 21.92 2.70
C PHE A 346 3.30 23.41 3.08
N ASN A 347 2.38 23.76 3.98
CA ASN A 347 2.03 25.17 4.22
C ASN A 347 2.94 25.89 5.24
N ASP A 348 3.69 25.16 6.07
CA ASP A 348 4.41 25.77 7.22
C ASP A 348 5.90 26.04 7.00
N GLN A 349 6.50 25.55 5.92
CA GLN A 349 7.85 25.96 5.56
C GLN A 349 7.79 27.06 4.51
N ARG A 350 7.62 28.30 4.99
CA ARG A 350 7.97 29.49 4.19
C ARG A 350 9.45 29.39 3.86
N THR A 351 9.77 28.86 2.69
CA THR A 351 11.08 29.04 2.08
C THR A 351 11.37 30.54 2.06
N ASN A 352 12.52 30.93 2.61
CA ASN A 352 12.98 32.31 2.54
C ASN A 352 12.90 32.77 1.09
N PHE A 353 12.10 33.79 0.86
CA PHE A 353 11.67 34.31 -0.45
C PHE A 353 12.82 34.75 -1.39
N PHE A 354 14.07 34.65 -0.93
CA PHE A 354 15.27 35.03 -1.67
C PHE A 354 16.07 33.86 -2.24
N GLU A 355 15.81 32.59 -1.86
CA GLU A 355 16.66 31.46 -2.29
C GLU A 355 15.91 30.28 -2.95
N ALA A 356 14.59 30.19 -2.84
CA ALA A 356 13.82 29.12 -3.49
C ALA A 356 13.01 29.65 -4.67
N LYS A 357 13.22 29.07 -5.87
CA LYS A 357 12.22 29.18 -6.95
C LYS A 357 10.89 28.70 -6.37
N VAL A 358 9.87 29.55 -6.46
CA VAL A 358 8.52 29.29 -5.96
C VAL A 358 8.00 27.99 -6.60
N THR A 359 7.92 26.92 -5.80
CA THR A 359 7.35 25.62 -6.18
C THR A 359 5.82 25.64 -6.14
N ASN A 360 5.21 26.71 -6.68
CA ASN A 360 3.79 26.73 -6.99
C ASN A 360 3.64 26.32 -8.46
N TYR A 361 3.26 25.05 -8.65
CA TYR A 361 2.95 24.52 -9.98
C TYR A 361 1.68 25.18 -10.53
N SER A 362 1.84 26.26 -11.27
CA SER A 362 0.84 26.74 -12.22
C SER A 362 1.42 26.73 -13.63
N LYS A 363 1.15 25.63 -14.35
CA LYS A 363 1.24 25.42 -15.81
C LYS A 363 2.51 25.94 -16.51
N GLY A 364 3.47 25.03 -16.72
CA GLY A 364 4.49 25.13 -17.77
C GLY A 364 4.04 24.42 -19.04
N ARG A 365 4.14 25.10 -20.18
CA ARG A 365 3.75 24.67 -21.53
C ARG A 365 4.86 23.79 -22.12
N LEU A 366 4.54 22.59 -22.61
CA LEU A 366 5.49 21.79 -23.38
C LEU A 366 5.67 22.40 -24.78
N ILE A 367 6.92 22.74 -25.12
CA ILE A 367 7.37 22.93 -26.50
C ILE A 367 8.21 21.69 -26.81
N PHE A 368 7.74 20.89 -27.77
CA PHE A 368 8.51 19.78 -28.32
C PHE A 368 9.45 20.37 -29.37
N ASP A 369 10.76 20.34 -29.11
CA ASP A 369 11.75 20.48 -30.17
C ASP A 369 12.30 19.07 -30.49
N ASP A 370 11.83 18.57 -31.63
CA ASP A 370 12.37 17.59 -32.57
C ASP A 370 12.72 16.13 -32.15
N PHE A 371 11.89 15.23 -32.71
CA PHE A 371 12.01 13.81 -33.10
C PHE A 371 12.32 12.72 -32.07
#